data_AF-A0A0N4VLH1-F1
#
_entry.id   AF-A0A0N4VLH1-F1
#
_cell.length_a   1.000
_cell.length_b   1.000
_cell.length_c   1.000
_cell.angle_alpha   90.00
_cell.angle_beta   90.00
_cell.angle_gamma   90.00
#
_symmetry.space_group_name_H-M   'P 1'
#
loop_
_entity.id
_entity.type
_entity.pdbx_description
1 polymer ?
#
loop_
_entity_poly.entity_id
_entity_poly.type
_entity_poly.pdbx_seq_one_letter_code
_entity_poly.pdbx_strand_id
1 'polypeptide(L)'
;MTLERGSSLVSTPSAPARMPVESEVLEAFEDVLNKMDLPPDKMRVLRNYDLSKKWDLVKDQRKMHAVTDPSVYLEKLSLYLDKKASKKVVFLDLKVSDFSIPQ
;
A
#
# COMPACT_ATOMS: atom_id res chain seq x y z
N MET A 1 -8.52 -21.65 -44.09
CA MET A 1 -8.91 -21.98 -42.70
C MET A 1 -7.58 -22.11 -41.96
N THR A 2 -7.14 -21.24 -41.06
CA THR A 2 -7.79 -20.48 -39.98
C THR A 2 -6.94 -19.25 -39.59
N LEU A 3 -7.62 -18.20 -39.12
CA LEU A 3 -7.14 -16.87 -38.72
C LEU A 3 -6.37 -16.83 -37.38
N GLU A 4 -5.35 -15.96 -37.34
CA GLU A 4 -5.02 -14.93 -36.34
C GLU A 4 -5.27 -15.20 -34.83
N ARG A 5 -4.18 -15.38 -34.08
CA ARG A 5 -4.17 -15.20 -32.62
C ARG A 5 -3.81 -13.76 -32.28
N GLY A 6 -4.82 -12.93 -32.08
CA GLY A 6 -4.67 -11.58 -31.55
C GLY A 6 -4.09 -11.60 -30.14
N SER A 7 -3.00 -10.86 -29.94
CA SER A 7 -2.47 -10.50 -28.63
C SER A 7 -2.70 -9.01 -28.44
N SER A 8 -3.84 -8.64 -27.86
CA SER A 8 -4.08 -7.26 -27.39
C SER A 8 -3.66 -7.16 -25.93
N LEU A 9 -2.46 -6.65 -25.71
CA LEU A 9 -2.11 -5.95 -24.48
C LEU A 9 -2.93 -4.65 -24.47
N VAL A 10 -4.10 -4.66 -23.85
CA VAL A 10 -4.84 -3.44 -23.57
C VAL A 10 -4.49 -2.98 -22.16
N SER A 11 -3.52 -2.08 -22.08
CA SER A 11 -3.31 -1.22 -20.92
C SER A 11 -4.25 -0.01 -21.10
N THR A 12 -5.43 -0.04 -20.48
CA THR A 12 -6.33 1.13 -20.47
C THR A 12 -5.89 2.12 -19.38
N PRO A 13 -5.89 3.44 -19.70
CA PRO A 13 -5.48 4.48 -18.76
C PRO A 13 -6.59 4.81 -17.75
N SER A 14 -6.13 5.21 -16.56
CA SER A 14 -6.86 5.74 -15.40
C SER A 14 -8.12 6.55 -15.75
N ALA A 15 -9.29 5.93 -15.57
CA ALA A 15 -10.60 6.57 -15.50
C ALA A 15 -11.02 6.69 -14.01
N PRO A 16 -11.83 7.69 -13.61
CA PRO A 16 -12.33 7.81 -12.23
C PRO A 16 -12.92 6.47 -11.82
N ALA A 17 -12.39 5.91 -10.72
CA ALA A 17 -12.48 4.49 -10.34
C ALA A 17 -13.91 3.91 -10.46
N ARG A 18 -14.29 3.55 -11.68
CA ARG A 18 -15.44 2.70 -11.94
C ARG A 18 -15.10 1.37 -11.26
N MET A 19 -16.03 0.83 -10.50
CA MET A 19 -15.80 -0.45 -9.84
C MET A 19 -15.29 -1.46 -10.88
N PRO A 20 -14.14 -2.10 -10.61
CA PRO A 20 -13.62 -3.16 -11.47
C PRO A 20 -14.62 -4.31 -11.55
N VAL A 21 -14.39 -5.24 -12.48
CA VAL A 21 -15.23 -6.45 -12.56
C VAL A 21 -15.16 -7.25 -11.25
N GLU A 22 -16.24 -7.96 -10.92
CA GLU A 22 -16.36 -8.67 -9.64
C GLU A 22 -15.17 -9.59 -9.35
N SER A 23 -14.67 -10.31 -10.35
CA SER A 23 -13.51 -11.19 -10.20
C SER A 23 -12.24 -10.44 -9.76
N GLU A 24 -11.98 -9.27 -10.33
CA GLU A 24 -10.81 -8.45 -10.00
C GLU A 24 -10.94 -7.87 -8.58
N VAL A 25 -12.16 -7.50 -8.17
CA VAL A 25 -12.41 -7.00 -6.81
C VAL A 25 -12.18 -8.12 -5.78
N LEU A 26 -12.62 -9.35 -6.05
CA LEU A 26 -12.44 -10.48 -5.16
C LEU A 26 -10.97 -10.90 -5.03
N GLU A 27 -10.23 -10.95 -6.15
CA GLU A 27 -8.79 -11.23 -6.14
C GLU A 27 -8.02 -10.17 -5.34
N ALA A 28 -8.26 -8.89 -5.64
CA ALA A 28 -7.63 -7.79 -4.91
C ALA A 28 -8.01 -7.77 -3.42
N PHE A 29 -9.23 -8.19 -3.09
CA PHE A 29 -9.70 -8.28 -1.71
C PHE A 29 -8.98 -9.38 -0.92
N GLU A 30 -8.79 -10.58 -1.49
CA GLU A 30 -8.03 -11.64 -0.82
C GLU A 30 -6.55 -11.25 -0.63
N ASP A 31 -5.94 -10.56 -1.60
CA ASP A 31 -4.60 -9.99 -1.46
C ASP A 31 -4.51 -9.01 -0.28
N VAL A 32 -5.52 -8.15 -0.12
CA VAL A 32 -5.60 -7.21 1.01
C VAL A 32 -5.76 -7.96 2.33
N LEU A 33 -6.67 -8.94 2.41
CA LEU A 33 -6.89 -9.72 3.62
C LEU A 33 -5.61 -10.46 4.07
N ASN A 34 -4.86 -11.02 3.13
CA ASN A 34 -3.60 -11.72 3.42
C ASN A 34 -2.52 -10.78 3.97
N LYS A 35 -2.54 -9.49 3.62
CA LYS A 35 -1.59 -8.47 4.10
C LYS A 35 -1.97 -7.85 5.44
N MET A 36 -3.18 -8.08 5.93
CA MET A 36 -3.68 -7.47 7.17
C MET A 36 -3.34 -8.28 8.43
N ASP A 37 -2.70 -9.45 8.30
CA ASP A 37 -2.30 -10.33 9.41
C ASP A 37 -3.44 -10.56 10.44
N LEU A 38 -4.65 -10.80 9.95
CA LEU A 38 -5.84 -10.91 10.78
C LEU A 38 -6.04 -12.32 11.35
N PRO A 39 -6.63 -12.46 12.55
CA PRO A 39 -7.08 -13.76 13.04
C PRO A 39 -8.20 -14.33 12.15
N PRO A 40 -8.35 -15.66 12.09
CA PRO A 40 -9.25 -16.34 11.16
C PRO A 40 -10.72 -15.93 11.31
N ASP A 41 -11.18 -15.62 12.53
CA ASP A 41 -12.54 -15.17 12.77
C ASP A 41 -12.85 -13.82 12.13
N LYS A 42 -11.90 -12.87 12.20
CA LYS A 42 -12.07 -11.54 11.59
C LYS A 42 -12.02 -11.64 10.07
N MET A 43 -11.13 -12.48 9.52
CA MET A 43 -11.10 -12.74 8.07
C MET A 43 -12.42 -13.31 7.57
N ARG A 44 -13.00 -14.28 8.28
CA ARG A 44 -14.30 -14.86 7.94
C ARG A 44 -15.39 -13.80 7.91
N VAL A 45 -15.47 -12.94 8.92
CA VAL A 45 -16.45 -11.83 8.94
C VAL A 45 -16.30 -10.92 7.73
N LEU A 46 -15.06 -10.54 7.35
CA LEU A 46 -14.81 -9.68 6.20
C LEU A 46 -15.16 -10.36 4.86
N ARG A 47 -14.96 -11.68 4.74
CA ARG A 47 -15.35 -12.42 3.52
C ARG A 47 -16.84 -12.39 3.22
N ASN A 48 -17.68 -12.25 4.25
CA ASN A 48 -19.13 -12.14 4.13
C ASN A 48 -19.62 -10.75 3.69
N TYR A 49 -18.73 -9.78 3.45
CA TYR A 49 -19.13 -8.44 2.99
C TYR A 49 -19.65 -8.44 1.54
N ASP A 50 -20.56 -7.52 1.26
CA ASP A 50 -21.01 -7.22 -0.10
C ASP A 50 -19.87 -6.69 -0.96
N LEU A 51 -19.96 -6.86 -2.28
CA LEU A 51 -18.91 -6.47 -3.22
C LEU A 51 -18.51 -4.99 -3.11
N SER A 52 -19.47 -4.09 -2.85
CA SER A 52 -19.18 -2.65 -2.65
C SER A 52 -18.26 -2.42 -1.46
N LYS A 53 -18.53 -3.09 -0.32
CA LYS A 53 -17.72 -2.94 0.89
C LYS A 53 -16.34 -3.55 0.73
N LYS A 54 -16.24 -4.68 0.01
CA LYS A 54 -14.95 -5.28 -0.36
C LYS A 54 -14.12 -4.31 -1.21
N TRP A 55 -14.76 -3.66 -2.19
CA TRP A 55 -14.08 -2.66 -3.02
C TRP A 55 -13.67 -1.41 -2.23
N ASP A 56 -14.50 -0.93 -1.31
CA ASP A 56 -14.15 0.18 -0.43
C ASP A 56 -12.91 -0.15 0.42
N LEU A 57 -12.85 -1.35 1.00
CA LEU A 57 -11.68 -1.81 1.74
C LEU A 57 -10.42 -1.87 0.86
N VAL A 58 -10.53 -2.38 -0.37
CA VAL A 58 -9.42 -2.44 -1.32
C VAL A 58 -8.93 -1.03 -1.69
N LYS A 59 -9.84 -0.09 -1.93
CA LYS A 59 -9.50 1.31 -2.21
C LYS A 59 -8.76 1.95 -1.04
N ASP A 60 -9.26 1.75 0.17
CA ASP A 60 -8.66 2.34 1.38
C ASP A 60 -7.25 1.79 1.60
N GLN A 61 -7.05 0.49 1.39
CA GLN A 61 -5.72 -0.11 1.51
C GLN A 61 -4.75 0.39 0.44
N ARG A 62 -5.21 0.63 -0.80
CA ARG A 62 -4.36 1.17 -1.88
C ARG A 62 -3.97 2.64 -1.65
N LYS A 63 -4.78 3.39 -0.92
CA LYS A 63 -4.51 4.80 -0.57
C LYS A 63 -3.64 4.95 0.67
N MET A 64 -3.41 3.87 1.41
CA MET A 64 -2.59 3.89 2.61
C MET A 64 -1.11 3.97 2.22
N HIS A 65 -0.49 5.12 2.47
CA HIS A 65 0.95 5.30 2.33
C HIS A 65 1.62 5.14 3.71
N ALA A 66 2.64 4.27 3.80
CA ALA A 66 3.50 4.21 4.98
C ALA A 66 4.29 5.53 5.06
N VAL A 67 4.22 6.21 6.20
CA VAL A 67 4.72 7.58 6.38
C VAL A 67 6.24 7.70 6.14
N THR A 68 6.99 6.61 6.37
CA THR A 68 8.46 6.59 6.19
C THR A 68 8.95 5.21 5.81
N ASP A 69 10.00 5.16 4.98
CA ASP A 69 10.69 3.91 4.66
C ASP A 69 11.25 3.26 5.94
N PRO A 70 11.07 1.94 6.14
CA PRO A 70 11.52 1.29 7.37
C PRO A 70 13.03 1.39 7.61
N SER A 71 13.86 1.57 6.56
CA SER A 71 15.30 1.77 6.69
C SER A 71 15.67 3.02 7.49
N VAL A 72 14.81 4.05 7.48
CA VAL A 72 15.01 5.27 8.28
C VAL A 72 15.07 4.95 9.77
N TYR A 73 14.28 3.97 10.24
CA TYR A 73 14.32 3.57 11.65
C TYR A 73 15.62 2.83 11.98
N LEU A 74 16.13 1.99 11.07
CA LEU A 74 17.40 1.28 11.24
C LEU A 74 18.58 2.26 11.26
N GLU A 75 18.58 3.26 10.39
CA GLU A 75 19.60 4.32 10.37
C GLU A 75 19.59 5.10 11.69
N LYS A 76 18.40 5.52 12.16
CA LYS A 76 18.25 6.21 13.46
C LYS A 76 18.82 5.36 14.61
N LEU A 77 18.48 4.07 14.67
CA LEU A 77 18.99 3.17 15.71
C LEU A 77 20.53 3.02 15.65
N SER A 78 21.08 2.86 14.44
CA SER A 78 22.54 2.77 14.24
C SER A 78 23.26 4.03 14.75
N LEU A 79 22.71 5.21 14.48
CA LEU A 79 23.24 6.49 14.96
C LEU A 79 23.19 6.63 16.50
N TYR A 80 22.14 6.12 17.16
CA TYR A 80 22.06 6.12 18.63
C TYR A 80 23.07 5.17 19.29
N LEU A 81 23.43 4.07 18.62
CA LEU A 81 24.37 3.08 19.13
C LEU A 81 25.84 3.48 18.90
N ASP A 82 26.13 4.34 17.93
CA ASP A 82 27.48 4.84 17.69
C ASP A 82 27.85 5.97 18.66
N LYS A 83 28.71 5.65 19.63
CA LYS A 83 29.23 6.58 20.67
C LYS A 83 29.91 7.83 20.10
N LYS A 84 30.27 7.85 18.81
CA LYS A 84 30.91 9.01 18.14
C LYS A 84 29.93 9.82 17.27
N ALA A 85 28.70 9.34 17.04
CA ALA A 85 27.75 9.92 16.10
C ALA A 85 26.77 10.95 16.70
N SER A 86 26.83 11.21 18.01
CA SER A 86 25.90 12.11 18.72
C SER A 86 25.82 13.54 18.16
N LYS A 87 26.76 13.96 17.30
CA LYS A 87 26.75 15.28 16.64
C LYS A 87 25.96 15.30 15.31
N LYS A 88 25.65 14.15 14.70
CA LYS A 88 24.90 14.07 13.42
C LYS A 88 23.39 14.02 13.59
N VAL A 89 22.90 13.55 14.74
CA VAL A 89 21.47 13.46 15.07
C VAL A 89 20.79 14.84 14.96
N VAL A 90 21.45 15.90 15.46
CA VAL A 90 20.94 17.28 15.40
C VAL A 90 20.83 17.80 13.96
N PHE A 91 21.72 17.38 13.06
CA PHE A 91 21.77 17.87 11.68
C PHE A 91 20.70 17.22 10.78
N LEU A 92 20.28 15.99 11.10
CA LEU A 92 19.22 15.27 10.38
C LEU A 92 17.82 15.66 10.88
N ASP A 93 17.67 15.96 12.17
CA ASP A 93 16.41 16.47 12.73
C ASP A 93 16.00 17.81 12.11
N LEU A 94 16.98 18.68 11.82
CA LEU A 94 16.78 19.94 11.09
C LEU A 94 16.37 19.76 9.62
N LYS A 95 16.64 18.60 8.99
CA LYS A 95 16.32 18.35 7.58
C LYS A 95 14.95 17.67 7.39
N VAL A 96 14.44 17.01 8.43
CA VAL A 96 13.08 16.41 8.43
C VAL A 96 11.98 17.48 8.46
N SER A 97 12.28 18.66 9.01
CA SER A 97 11.32 19.79 9.12
C SER A 97 10.95 20.46 7.78
N ASP A 98 11.66 20.18 6.69
CA ASP A 98 11.41 20.78 5.37
C ASP A 98 10.43 19.99 4.48
N PHE A 99 9.97 18.81 4.92
CA PHE A 99 8.85 18.12 4.26
C PHE A 99 7.51 18.51 4.90
N SER A 100 7.23 19.81 4.92
CA SER A 100 5.89 20.32 5.15
C SER A 100 5.05 20.13 3.89
N ILE A 101 3.92 19.44 4.07
CA ILE A 101 2.83 19.28 3.10
C ILE A 101 2.39 20.69 2.62
N PRO A 102 2.25 20.95 1.31
CA PRO A 102 1.62 22.19 0.85
C PRO A 102 0.14 22.21 1.29
N GLN A 103 -0.29 23.37 1.81
CA GLN A 103 -1.67 23.68 2.18
C GLN A 103 -2.67 23.38 1.06
#